data_AF-A0A7Y8KYY5-F1
#
_entry.id   AF-A0A7Y8KYY5-F1
#
_cell.length_a   1.000
_cell.length_b   1.000
_cell.length_c   1.000
_cell.angle_alpha   90.00
_cell.angle_beta   90.00
_cell.angle_gamma   90.00
#
_symmetry.space_group_name_H-M   'P 1'
#
loop_
_entity.id
_entity.type
_entity.pdbx_description
1 polymer ?
#
loop_
_entity_poly.entity_id
_entity_poly.type
_entity_poly.pdbx_seq_one_letter_code
_entity_poly.pdbx_strand_id
1 'polypeptide(L)'
;MVVCQACGAENRDRARFCRGCTAPLAPVAVPHAARRRARSSKPVCPACQANNPADARFCQACGVPLLPASASHRSMPALPAAGAAKRKVVLWGLVLVLAGAGTWWKLNHTSGSASRAATPEATAPASANGPAALAQAQTQAAPGGFVTVDLAGTSPAPGDAAHLSEAERLRLSLERLEREDRAHTAALEQQRAAAAAEQHRRAELA
;
A
#
# COMPACT_ATOMS: atom_id res chain seq x y z
N MET A 1 -14.15 34.63 6.56
CA MET A 1 -13.04 33.91 5.90
C MET A 1 -11.80 34.00 6.78
N VAL A 2 -10.89 33.02 6.75
CA VAL A 2 -9.65 33.02 7.55
C VAL A 2 -8.41 32.99 6.64
N VAL A 3 -7.47 33.88 6.88
CA VAL A 3 -6.21 33.96 6.12
C VAL A 3 -5.13 33.18 6.84
N CYS A 4 -4.39 32.34 6.13
CA CYS A 4 -3.30 31.57 6.70
C CYS A 4 -2.11 32.47 7.03
N GLN A 5 -1.66 32.48 8.28
CA GLN A 5 -0.50 33.26 8.70
C GLN A 5 0.84 32.72 8.14
N ALA A 6 0.88 31.45 7.71
CA ALA A 6 2.09 30.83 7.19
C ALA A 6 2.32 31.09 5.70
N CYS A 7 1.25 31.23 4.89
CA CYS A 7 1.39 31.39 3.44
C CYS A 7 0.43 32.39 2.78
N GLY A 8 -0.40 33.10 3.56
CA GLY A 8 -1.32 34.12 3.04
C GLY A 8 -2.55 33.58 2.29
N ALA A 9 -2.68 32.27 2.10
CA ALA A 9 -3.85 31.72 1.40
C ALA A 9 -5.15 31.96 2.20
N GLU A 10 -6.19 32.43 1.52
CA GLU A 10 -7.54 32.53 2.07
C GLU A 10 -8.18 31.15 2.23
N ASN A 11 -8.88 30.93 3.34
CA ASN A 11 -9.54 29.67 3.66
C ASN A 11 -10.97 29.92 4.18
N ARG A 12 -11.80 28.87 4.11
CA ARG A 12 -13.16 28.89 4.68
C ARG A 12 -13.07 28.98 6.21
N ASP A 13 -14.06 29.61 6.86
CA ASP A 13 -14.04 29.87 8.32
C ASP A 13 -13.93 28.63 9.21
N ARG A 14 -14.27 27.45 8.69
CA ARG A 14 -14.18 26.16 9.41
C ARG A 14 -13.05 25.27 8.91
N ALA A 15 -12.17 25.78 8.04
CA ALA A 15 -11.02 25.01 7.57
C ALA A 15 -10.08 24.71 8.74
N ARG A 16 -9.74 23.43 8.92
CA ARG A 16 -8.80 22.98 9.98
C ARG A 16 -7.35 23.10 9.55
N PHE A 17 -7.10 23.03 8.24
CA PHE A 17 -5.80 23.10 7.61
C PHE A 17 -5.86 24.11 6.46
N CYS A 18 -4.73 24.76 6.20
CA CYS A 18 -4.59 25.69 5.08
C CYS A 18 -4.61 24.93 3.74
N ARG A 19 -5.39 25.41 2.77
CA ARG A 19 -5.43 24.85 1.41
C ARG A 19 -4.15 25.08 0.60
N GLY A 20 -3.32 26.05 1.00
CA GLY A 20 -2.10 26.42 0.27
C GLY A 20 -0.85 25.71 0.78
N CYS A 21 -0.66 25.65 2.10
CA CYS A 21 0.57 25.10 2.70
C CYS A 21 0.32 23.97 3.72
N THR A 22 -0.93 23.54 3.91
CA THR A 22 -1.33 22.47 4.84
C THR A 22 -1.07 22.78 6.33
N ALA A 23 -0.52 23.96 6.66
CA ALA A 23 -0.35 24.39 8.04
C ALA A 23 -1.69 24.36 8.80
N PRO A 24 -1.71 23.93 10.07
CA PRO A 24 -2.92 23.95 10.87
C PRO A 24 -3.39 25.40 11.04
N LEU A 25 -4.67 25.64 10.75
CA LEU A 25 -5.30 26.92 11.06
C LEU A 25 -5.79 26.82 12.50
N ALA A 26 -5.37 27.77 13.35
CA ALA A 26 -5.53 27.68 14.80
C ALA A 26 -6.95 27.24 15.20
N PRO A 27 -7.09 26.32 16.16
CA PRO A 27 -8.40 25.82 16.54
C PRO A 27 -9.23 26.95 17.16
N VAL A 28 -10.50 27.06 16.74
CA VAL A 28 -11.51 27.86 17.45
C VAL A 28 -11.54 27.35 18.90
N ALA A 29 -10.91 28.11 19.80
CA ALA A 29 -10.81 27.77 21.20
C ALA A 29 -12.19 27.89 21.84
N VAL A 30 -12.95 26.80 21.83
CA VAL A 30 -14.00 26.62 22.83
C VAL A 30 -13.27 26.59 24.18
N PRO A 31 -13.57 27.51 25.13
CA PRO A 31 -12.80 27.62 26.36
C PRO A 31 -12.66 26.26 27.04
N HIS A 32 -11.44 25.86 27.36
CA HIS A 32 -11.16 24.56 28.02
C HIS A 32 -12.00 24.36 29.30
N ALA A 33 -12.40 25.45 29.96
CA ALA A 33 -13.30 25.45 31.10
C ALA A 33 -14.71 24.93 30.78
N ALA A 34 -15.29 25.30 29.63
CA ALA A 34 -16.62 24.81 29.21
C ALA A 34 -16.58 23.30 28.90
N ARG A 35 -15.51 22.83 28.26
CA ARG A 35 -15.32 21.38 28.00
C ARG A 35 -15.01 20.58 29.26
N ARG A 36 -14.38 21.16 30.29
CA ARG A 36 -14.17 20.48 31.58
C ARG A 36 -15.49 20.35 32.35
N ARG A 37 -16.30 21.40 32.41
CA ARG A 37 -17.63 21.36 33.07
C ARG A 37 -18.58 20.34 32.42
N ALA A 38 -18.57 20.25 31.09
CA ALA A 38 -19.35 19.25 30.36
C ALA A 38 -18.87 17.79 30.58
N ARG A 39 -17.60 17.59 30.97
CA ARG A 39 -17.00 16.28 31.29
C ARG A 39 -17.04 15.92 32.77
N SER A 40 -17.53 16.80 33.64
CA SER A 40 -17.66 16.54 35.08
C SER A 40 -19.06 16.11 35.50
N SER A 41 -20.07 16.25 34.64
CA SER A 41 -21.42 15.74 34.90
C SER A 41 -21.50 14.27 34.50
N LYS A 42 -21.87 13.39 35.44
CA LYS A 42 -22.19 11.98 35.17
C LYS A 42 -23.51 11.90 34.38
N PRO A 43 -23.51 11.52 33.08
CA PRO A 43 -24.74 11.49 32.29
C PRO A 43 -25.68 10.38 32.76
N VAL A 44 -26.96 10.73 32.92
CA VAL A 44 -28.03 9.78 33.19
C VAL A 44 -28.62 9.31 31.85
N CYS A 45 -28.78 8.00 31.69
CA CYS A 45 -29.32 7.45 30.46
C CYS A 45 -30.79 7.86 30.27
N PRO A 46 -31.19 8.45 29.12
CA PRO A 46 -32.59 8.82 28.90
C PRO A 46 -33.51 7.60 28.70
N ALA A 47 -32.96 6.45 28.30
CA ALA A 47 -33.74 5.24 28.03
C ALA A 47 -33.97 4.36 29.26
N CYS A 48 -32.95 4.20 30.11
CA CYS A 48 -33.01 3.29 31.28
C CYS A 48 -32.67 3.96 32.62
N GLN A 49 -32.39 5.27 32.62
CA GLN A 49 -32.10 6.08 33.82
C GLN A 49 -30.87 5.65 34.63
N ALA A 50 -30.04 4.73 34.11
CA ALA A 50 -28.78 4.37 34.74
C ALA A 50 -27.79 5.55 34.74
N ASN A 51 -27.05 5.72 35.83
CA ASN A 51 -25.94 6.66 35.93
C ASN A 51 -24.72 6.10 35.20
N ASN A 52 -24.08 6.92 34.37
CA ASN A 52 -22.91 6.52 33.60
C ASN A 52 -21.69 7.40 33.96
N PRO A 53 -20.46 6.93 33.73
CA PRO A 53 -19.28 7.76 33.89
C PRO A 53 -19.29 8.90 32.86
N ALA A 54 -18.61 10.00 33.19
CA ALA A 54 -18.75 11.26 32.46
C ALA A 54 -18.15 11.25 31.04
N ASP A 55 -17.36 10.24 30.72
CA ASP A 55 -16.79 9.94 29.41
C ASP A 55 -17.55 8.85 28.63
N ALA A 56 -18.61 8.27 29.22
CA ALA A 56 -19.41 7.24 28.57
C ALA A 56 -20.09 7.78 27.29
N ARG A 57 -19.85 7.11 26.17
CA ARG A 57 -20.51 7.40 24.87
C ARG A 57 -21.82 6.64 24.72
N PHE A 58 -21.92 5.49 25.35
CA PHE A 58 -23.07 4.59 25.39
C PHE A 58 -23.41 4.25 26.83
N CYS A 59 -24.68 3.94 27.09
CA CYS A 59 -25.11 3.50 28.41
C CYS A 59 -24.53 2.13 28.74
N GLN A 60 -23.91 1.98 29.92
CA GLN A 60 -23.33 0.70 30.34
C GLN A 60 -24.39 -0.34 30.74
N ALA A 61 -25.62 0.08 31.01
CA ALA A 61 -26.72 -0.81 31.36
C ALA A 61 -27.53 -1.30 30.14
N CYS A 62 -27.81 -0.40 29.18
CA CYS A 62 -28.71 -0.72 28.05
C CYS A 62 -28.12 -0.48 26.65
N GLY A 63 -26.90 0.04 26.54
CA GLY A 63 -26.21 0.26 25.26
C GLY A 63 -26.68 1.48 24.44
N VAL A 64 -27.75 2.17 24.85
CA VAL A 64 -28.26 3.35 24.13
C VAL A 64 -27.23 4.51 24.16
N PRO A 65 -27.01 5.23 23.05
CA PRO A 65 -26.08 6.36 23.01
C PRO A 65 -26.50 7.51 23.94
N LEU A 66 -25.54 8.10 24.65
CA LEU A 66 -25.78 9.15 25.64
C LEU A 66 -25.66 10.58 25.09
N LEU A 67 -25.25 10.74 23.82
CA LEU A 67 -25.20 12.03 23.14
C LEU A 67 -26.42 12.20 22.20
N PRO A 68 -26.98 13.42 22.08
CA PRO A 68 -28.11 13.66 21.18
C PRO A 68 -27.74 13.33 19.73
N ALA A 69 -28.65 12.61 19.06
CA ALA A 69 -28.50 12.01 17.74
C ALA A 69 -28.19 12.98 16.57
N SER A 70 -28.01 14.28 16.82
CA SER A 70 -27.71 15.31 15.81
C SER A 70 -26.35 15.12 15.11
N ALA A 71 -25.51 14.20 15.58
CA ALA A 71 -24.26 13.84 14.93
C ALA A 71 -24.28 12.49 14.18
N SER A 72 -25.37 11.71 14.25
CA SER A 72 -25.32 10.30 13.82
C SER A 72 -26.14 9.91 12.59
N HIS A 73 -26.94 10.78 11.98
CA HIS A 73 -27.57 10.46 10.69
C HIS A 73 -27.59 11.67 9.76
N ARG A 74 -26.51 11.85 8.99
CA ARG A 74 -26.62 12.50 7.69
C ARG A 74 -26.96 11.39 6.70
N SER A 75 -28.25 11.18 6.46
CA SER A 75 -28.73 10.29 5.40
C SER A 75 -28.06 10.68 4.09
N MET A 76 -27.36 9.74 3.44
CA MET A 76 -26.78 9.97 2.13
C MET A 76 -27.92 10.25 1.13
N PRO A 77 -27.83 11.28 0.28
CA PRO A 77 -28.72 11.38 -0.87
C PRO A 77 -28.38 10.24 -1.85
N ALA A 78 -29.41 9.57 -2.35
CA ALA A 78 -29.27 8.53 -3.35
C ALA A 78 -28.62 9.09 -4.62
N LEU A 79 -27.56 8.43 -5.10
CA LEU A 79 -26.94 8.75 -6.38
C LEU A 79 -27.87 8.35 -7.54
N PRO A 80 -28.03 9.19 -8.58
CA PRO A 80 -28.80 8.82 -9.77
C PRO A 80 -28.11 7.67 -10.53
N ALA A 81 -28.90 6.69 -10.96
CA ALA A 81 -28.45 5.53 -11.72
C ALA A 81 -27.92 5.95 -13.10
N ALA A 82 -26.60 6.07 -13.25
CA ALA A 82 -25.95 6.33 -14.53
C ALA A 82 -25.73 5.01 -15.30
N GLY A 83 -26.78 4.46 -15.89
CA GLY A 83 -26.78 3.20 -16.62
C GLY A 83 -27.14 3.34 -18.09
N ALA A 84 -26.38 4.08 -18.90
CA ALA A 84 -26.57 4.05 -20.37
C ALA A 84 -25.31 4.34 -21.21
N ALA A 85 -24.35 5.12 -20.72
CA ALA A 85 -23.22 5.56 -21.56
C ALA A 85 -22.02 4.58 -21.62
N LYS A 86 -21.93 3.58 -20.72
CA LYS A 86 -20.72 2.73 -20.58
C LYS A 86 -20.64 1.55 -21.56
N ARG A 87 -21.74 1.11 -22.18
CA ARG A 87 -21.73 -0.07 -23.09
C ARG A 87 -20.94 0.16 -24.39
N LYS A 88 -20.96 1.38 -24.93
CA LYS A 88 -20.26 1.69 -26.19
C LYS A 88 -18.74 1.71 -26.01
N VAL A 89 -18.23 2.25 -24.90
CA VAL A 89 -16.79 2.33 -24.63
C VAL A 89 -16.18 0.94 -24.40
N VAL A 90 -16.90 0.05 -23.72
CA VAL A 90 -16.44 -1.34 -23.51
C VAL A 90 -16.39 -2.12 -24.82
N LEU A 91 -17.39 -1.95 -25.70
CA LEU A 91 -17.40 -2.60 -27.02
C LEU A 91 -16.23 -2.12 -27.90
N TRP A 92 -15.99 -0.81 -27.96
CA TRP A 92 -14.84 -0.27 -28.70
C TRP A 92 -13.50 -0.73 -28.10
N GLY A 93 -13.38 -0.79 -26.78
CA GLY A 93 -12.19 -1.32 -26.10
C GLY A 93 -11.91 -2.79 -26.44
N LEU A 94 -12.93 -3.64 -26.43
CA LEU A 94 -12.79 -5.06 -26.78
C LEU A 94 -12.37 -5.26 -28.24
N VAL A 95 -12.96 -4.50 -29.17
CA VAL A 95 -12.62 -4.56 -30.60
C VAL A 95 -11.15 -4.17 -30.84
N LEU A 96 -10.66 -3.12 -30.18
CA LEU A 96 -9.27 -2.69 -30.31
C LEU A 96 -8.28 -3.72 -29.75
N VAL A 97 -8.61 -4.37 -28.63
CA VAL A 97 -7.77 -5.42 -28.05
C VAL A 97 -7.70 -6.64 -28.96
N LEU A 98 -8.83 -7.09 -29.53
CA LEU A 98 -8.85 -8.23 -30.44
C LEU A 98 -8.10 -7.93 -31.76
N ALA A 99 -8.20 -6.70 -32.28
CA ALA A 99 -7.45 -6.27 -33.46
C ALA A 99 -5.94 -6.21 -33.20
N GLY A 100 -5.52 -5.73 -32.01
CA GLY A 100 -4.11 -5.70 -31.60
C GLY A 100 -3.53 -7.10 -31.37
N ALA A 101 -4.29 -8.00 -30.73
CA ALA A 101 -3.87 -9.38 -30.51
C ALA A 101 -3.76 -10.18 -31.83
N GLY A 102 -4.69 -9.96 -32.77
CA GLY A 102 -4.68 -10.61 -34.08
C GLY A 102 -3.52 -10.16 -34.98
N THR A 103 -3.18 -8.87 -34.96
CA THR A 103 -2.01 -8.36 -35.70
C THR A 103 -0.70 -8.90 -35.11
N TRP A 104 -0.56 -8.92 -33.78
CA TRP A 104 0.64 -9.47 -33.13
C TRP A 104 0.83 -10.97 -33.39
N TRP A 105 -0.23 -11.78 -33.33
CA TRP A 105 -0.19 -13.22 -33.63
C TRP A 105 0.24 -13.49 -35.09
N LYS A 106 -0.27 -12.70 -36.04
CA LYS A 106 0.04 -12.89 -37.47
C LYS A 106 1.50 -12.55 -37.81
N LEU A 107 2.08 -11.52 -37.21
CA LEU A 107 3.50 -11.22 -37.40
C LEU A 107 4.42 -12.26 -36.71
N ASN A 108 4.01 -12.80 -35.57
CA ASN A 108 4.84 -13.78 -34.85
C ASN A 108 4.86 -15.17 -35.54
N HIS A 109 3.80 -15.55 -36.25
CA HIS A 109 3.71 -16.84 -36.94
C HIS A 109 4.34 -16.87 -38.34
N THR A 110 4.67 -15.72 -38.96
CA THR A 110 5.32 -15.69 -40.28
C THR A 110 6.84 -15.83 -40.23
N SER A 111 7.44 -15.85 -39.03
CA SER A 111 8.90 -15.90 -38.83
C SER A 111 9.52 -17.30 -39.01
N GLY A 112 8.72 -18.30 -39.42
CA GLY A 112 9.14 -19.72 -39.50
C GLY A 112 9.59 -20.23 -40.87
N SER A 113 9.80 -19.39 -41.88
CA SER A 113 10.09 -19.87 -43.25
C SER A 113 11.17 -19.06 -43.97
N ALA A 114 12.37 -19.00 -43.38
CA ALA A 114 13.56 -18.63 -44.14
C ALA A 114 14.77 -19.44 -43.64
N SER A 115 14.85 -20.69 -44.08
CA SER A 115 16.11 -21.42 -44.11
C SER A 115 16.18 -22.25 -45.39
N ARG A 116 17.29 -22.03 -46.12
CA ARG A 116 17.83 -22.72 -47.30
C ARG A 116 17.49 -22.15 -48.69
N ALA A 117 18.41 -21.33 -49.19
CA ALA A 117 19.04 -21.48 -50.50
C ALA A 117 20.41 -20.78 -50.43
N ALA A 118 21.49 -21.55 -50.27
CA ALA A 118 22.41 -21.92 -51.35
C ALA A 118 23.44 -20.81 -51.67
N THR A 119 24.66 -21.00 -51.16
CA THR A 119 25.92 -20.43 -51.67
C THR A 119 26.18 -20.91 -53.10
N PRO A 120 26.88 -20.13 -53.95
CA PRO A 120 28.35 -20.23 -53.97
C PRO A 120 29.10 -18.89 -54.17
N GLU A 121 30.29 -18.84 -53.56
CA GLU A 121 31.57 -18.46 -54.20
C GLU A 121 31.74 -17.04 -54.77
N ALA A 122 32.62 -16.24 -54.13
CA ALA A 122 33.87 -15.75 -54.74
C ALA A 122 34.60 -14.73 -53.84
N THR A 123 35.86 -15.08 -53.56
CA THR A 123 37.03 -14.17 -53.50
C THR A 123 37.17 -13.21 -52.31
N ALA A 124 37.95 -13.67 -51.33
CA ALA A 124 38.76 -12.80 -50.47
C ALA A 124 39.89 -12.12 -51.25
N PRO A 125 40.49 -11.07 -50.69
CA PRO A 125 41.89 -11.26 -50.35
C PRO A 125 42.21 -10.95 -48.89
N ALA A 126 43.22 -11.69 -48.45
CA ALA A 126 43.86 -11.63 -47.17
C ALA A 126 44.45 -10.25 -46.85
N SER A 127 44.50 -9.92 -45.56
CA SER A 127 45.68 -9.24 -45.03
C SER A 127 45.96 -9.72 -43.62
N ALA A 128 47.14 -10.29 -43.49
CA ALA A 128 47.72 -10.88 -42.30
C ALA A 128 47.92 -9.83 -41.18
N ASN A 129 47.73 -10.24 -39.93
CA ASN A 129 48.80 -10.24 -38.93
C ASN A 129 48.35 -11.02 -37.69
N GLY A 130 49.12 -12.06 -37.36
CA GLY A 130 49.00 -12.85 -36.15
C GLY A 130 49.87 -12.30 -35.01
N PRO A 131 50.11 -13.09 -33.93
CA PRO A 131 49.57 -12.74 -32.61
C PRO A 131 50.67 -12.51 -31.56
N ALA A 132 50.33 -11.81 -30.48
CA ALA A 132 51.11 -11.87 -29.24
C ALA A 132 50.19 -11.69 -28.03
N ALA A 133 49.84 -12.82 -27.42
CA ALA A 133 49.55 -12.86 -26.00
C ALA A 133 50.83 -12.53 -25.23
N LEU A 134 50.76 -11.67 -24.22
CA LEU A 134 51.61 -11.71 -23.02
C LEU A 134 51.14 -10.67 -21.99
N ALA A 135 51.24 -11.08 -20.73
CA ALA A 135 51.48 -10.27 -19.55
C ALA A 135 50.31 -9.51 -18.90
N GLN A 136 49.75 -10.21 -17.92
CA GLN A 136 49.39 -9.71 -16.59
C GLN A 136 50.17 -8.44 -16.17
N ALA A 137 49.48 -7.44 -15.65
CA ALA A 137 50.07 -6.42 -14.79
C ALA A 137 49.14 -6.19 -13.59
N GLN A 138 49.47 -6.89 -12.51
CA GLN A 138 49.08 -6.51 -11.16
C GLN A 138 49.78 -5.19 -10.82
N THR A 139 49.07 -4.24 -10.22
CA THR A 139 49.71 -3.12 -9.54
C THR A 139 49.23 -3.10 -8.09
N GLN A 140 50.18 -3.34 -7.20
CA GLN A 140 50.06 -3.32 -5.75
C GLN A 140 50.23 -1.89 -5.22
N ALA A 141 49.74 -1.73 -3.98
CA ALA A 141 50.22 -0.84 -2.90
C ALA A 141 49.75 0.62 -2.83
N ALA A 142 48.80 0.85 -1.90
CA ALA A 142 48.82 1.75 -0.71
C ALA A 142 50.07 2.65 -0.51
N PRO A 143 50.00 3.83 0.20
CA PRO A 143 49.46 3.92 1.57
C PRO A 143 48.89 5.29 2.06
N GLY A 144 48.27 5.24 3.25
CA GLY A 144 48.40 6.28 4.28
C GLY A 144 47.21 7.22 4.47
N GLY A 145 46.65 7.24 5.67
CA GLY A 145 45.71 8.30 6.08
C GLY A 145 44.81 8.00 7.28
N PHE A 146 45.39 7.57 8.41
CA PHE A 146 44.97 7.86 9.81
C PHE A 146 43.65 8.61 10.04
N VAL A 147 42.73 8.04 10.85
CA VAL A 147 42.00 8.79 11.90
C VAL A 147 41.71 7.88 13.10
N THR A 148 41.85 8.52 14.25
CA THR A 148 41.86 8.19 15.69
C THR A 148 40.86 7.20 16.27
N VAL A 149 41.34 6.54 17.33
CA VAL A 149 40.61 5.89 18.43
C VAL A 149 39.72 6.89 19.17
N ASP A 150 38.51 6.50 19.58
CA ASP A 150 38.06 6.80 20.95
C ASP A 150 37.05 5.79 21.52
N LEU A 151 37.19 5.60 22.82
CA LEU A 151 36.53 4.68 23.72
C LEU A 151 35.03 5.02 23.90
N ALA A 152 34.18 3.99 23.90
CA ALA A 152 33.06 3.89 24.85
C ALA A 152 32.46 2.48 24.83
N GLY A 153 33.01 1.60 25.68
CA GLY A 153 32.25 0.47 26.19
C GLY A 153 31.19 1.00 27.15
N THR A 154 29.97 1.19 26.66
CA THR A 154 28.79 1.37 27.51
C THR A 154 28.06 0.04 27.56
N SER A 155 28.17 -0.63 28.70
CA SER A 155 27.30 -1.75 29.06
C SER A 155 25.86 -1.23 29.12
N PRO A 156 24.89 -1.80 28.38
CA PRO A 156 23.51 -1.36 28.51
C PRO A 156 22.97 -1.78 29.88
N ALA A 157 22.37 -0.83 30.59
CA ALA A 157 21.69 -1.09 31.84
C ALA A 157 20.52 -2.08 31.62
N PRO A 158 20.13 -2.88 32.62
CA PRO A 158 18.96 -3.75 32.50
C PRO A 158 17.71 -2.86 32.55
N GLY A 159 17.23 -2.46 31.37
CA GLY A 159 16.09 -1.55 31.24
C GLY A 159 15.87 -1.01 29.82
N ASP A 160 16.86 -1.12 28.93
CA ASP A 160 16.72 -0.69 27.54
C ASP A 160 15.97 -1.75 26.73
N ALA A 161 14.64 -1.70 26.77
CA ALA A 161 13.81 -2.36 25.78
C ALA A 161 14.28 -1.90 24.40
N ALA A 162 14.95 -2.79 23.67
CA ALA A 162 15.57 -2.52 22.38
C ALA A 162 14.59 -1.78 21.46
N HIS A 163 14.78 -0.47 21.32
CA HIS A 163 14.10 0.30 20.30
C HIS A 163 14.67 -0.15 18.96
N LEU A 164 14.09 -1.20 18.38
CA LEU A 164 14.44 -1.66 17.04
C LEU A 164 14.36 -0.46 16.10
N SER A 165 15.37 -0.33 15.25
CA SER A 165 15.37 0.67 14.19
C SER A 165 14.10 0.52 13.35
N GLU A 166 13.61 1.63 12.79
CA GLU A 166 12.41 1.60 11.94
C GLU A 166 12.57 0.61 10.78
N ALA A 167 13.76 0.52 10.20
CA ALA A 167 14.10 -0.43 9.15
C ALA A 167 13.94 -1.90 9.60
N GLU A 168 14.34 -2.23 10.81
CA GLU A 168 14.21 -3.59 11.35
C GLU A 168 12.76 -3.95 11.65
N ARG A 169 11.97 -3.00 12.17
CA ARG A 169 10.51 -3.18 12.33
C ARG A 169 9.82 -3.44 10.99
N LEU A 170 10.20 -2.70 9.95
CA LEU A 170 9.67 -2.88 8.61
C LEU A 170 10.02 -4.25 8.05
N ARG A 171 11.28 -4.70 8.17
CA ARG A 171 11.69 -6.05 7.74
C ARG A 171 10.88 -7.14 8.44
N LEU A 172 10.75 -7.08 9.76
CA LEU A 172 9.94 -8.04 10.52
C LEU A 172 8.46 -8.01 10.12
N SER A 173 7.93 -6.83 9.78
CA SER A 173 6.54 -6.70 9.30
C SER A 173 6.35 -7.34 7.93
N LEU A 174 7.31 -7.20 7.00
CA LEU A 174 7.27 -7.82 5.68
C LEU A 174 7.36 -9.34 5.80
N GLU A 175 8.28 -9.86 6.61
CA GLU A 175 8.38 -11.30 6.86
C GLU A 175 7.09 -11.88 7.44
N ARG A 176 6.41 -11.15 8.33
CA ARG A 176 5.12 -11.57 8.86
C ARG A 176 4.08 -11.64 7.75
N LEU A 177 3.98 -10.61 6.92
CA LEU A 177 3.00 -10.56 5.83
C LEU A 177 3.24 -11.68 4.80
N GLU A 178 4.50 -11.98 4.47
CA GLU A 178 4.84 -13.09 3.60
C GLU A 178 4.44 -14.46 4.18
N ARG A 179 4.58 -14.64 5.50
CA ARG A 179 4.11 -15.87 6.17
C ARG A 179 2.60 -15.98 6.13
N GLU A 180 1.88 -14.88 6.31
CA GLU A 180 0.41 -14.84 6.23
C GLU A 180 -0.08 -15.16 4.81
N ASP A 181 0.56 -14.60 3.78
CA ASP A 181 0.21 -14.88 2.38
C ASP A 181 0.46 -16.34 1.98
N ARG A 182 1.60 -16.91 2.42
CA ARG A 182 1.90 -18.35 2.24
C ARG A 182 0.88 -19.23 2.97
N ALA A 183 0.45 -18.85 4.17
CA ALA A 183 -0.56 -19.60 4.90
C ALA A 183 -1.93 -19.53 4.22
N HIS A 184 -2.30 -18.36 3.70
CA HIS A 184 -3.58 -18.16 3.00
C HIS A 184 -3.64 -18.94 1.68
N THR A 185 -2.55 -18.92 0.91
CA THR A 185 -2.44 -19.70 -0.34
C THR A 185 -2.52 -21.21 -0.08
N ALA A 186 -1.78 -21.71 0.91
CA ALA A 186 -1.87 -23.12 1.32
C ALA A 186 -3.29 -23.51 1.78
N ALA A 187 -3.98 -22.65 2.52
CA ALA A 187 -5.36 -22.89 2.95
C ALA A 187 -6.33 -22.99 1.77
N LEU A 188 -6.20 -22.10 0.76
CA LEU A 188 -7.02 -22.16 -0.46
C LEU A 188 -6.75 -23.44 -1.26
N GLU A 189 -5.50 -23.88 -1.35
CA GLU A 189 -5.14 -25.14 -2.03
C GLU A 189 -5.73 -26.35 -1.30
N GLN A 190 -5.67 -26.38 0.04
CA GLN A 190 -6.31 -27.42 0.84
C GLN A 190 -7.83 -27.46 0.63
N GLN A 191 -8.49 -26.30 0.57
CA GLN A 191 -9.93 -26.23 0.30
C GLN A 191 -10.28 -26.77 -1.10
N ARG A 192 -9.49 -26.42 -2.12
CA ARG A 192 -9.68 -26.94 -3.48
C ARG A 192 -9.50 -28.46 -3.53
N ALA A 193 -8.48 -28.99 -2.85
CA ALA A 193 -8.23 -30.42 -2.76
C ALA A 193 -9.38 -31.16 -2.05
N ALA A 194 -9.88 -30.62 -0.94
CA ALA A 194 -11.01 -31.19 -0.22
C ALA A 194 -12.29 -31.20 -1.07
N ALA A 195 -12.58 -30.10 -1.77
CA ALA A 195 -13.73 -30.02 -2.68
C ALA A 195 -13.62 -31.03 -3.83
N ALA A 196 -12.43 -31.19 -4.43
CA ALA A 196 -12.20 -32.20 -5.46
C ALA A 196 -12.40 -33.63 -4.92
N ALA A 197 -11.91 -33.93 -3.72
CA ALA A 197 -12.11 -35.23 -3.09
C ALA A 197 -13.59 -35.54 -2.81
N GLU A 198 -14.37 -34.55 -2.36
CA GLU A 198 -15.83 -34.72 -2.22
C GLU A 198 -16.53 -34.98 -3.55
N GLN A 199 -16.13 -34.27 -4.61
CA GLN A 199 -16.69 -34.49 -5.95
C GLN A 199 -16.41 -35.90 -6.46
N HIS A 200 -15.18 -36.41 -6.29
CA HIS A 200 -14.84 -37.78 -6.63
C HIS A 200 -15.71 -38.78 -5.85
N ARG A 201 -15.84 -38.61 -4.53
CA ARG A 201 -16.69 -39.49 -3.71
C ARG A 201 -18.16 -39.47 -4.16
N ARG A 202 -18.69 -38.31 -4.56
CA ARG A 202 -20.05 -38.21 -5.11
C ARG A 202 -20.19 -38.92 -6.45
N ALA A 203 -19.17 -38.86 -7.30
CA ALA A 203 -19.16 -39.53 -8.59
C ALA A 203 -19.08 -41.06 -8.47
N GLU A 204 -18.41 -41.60 -7.44
CA GLU A 204 -18.37 -43.03 -7.17
C GLU A 204 -19.69 -43.60 -6.64
N LEU A 205 -20.53 -42.75 -6.04
CA LEU A 205 -21.82 -43.14 -5.47
C LEU A 205 -23.00 -42.97 -6.45
N ALA A 206 -22.78 -42.37 -7.61
CA ALA A 206 -23.79 -42.10 -8.65
C ALA A 206 -23.74 -43.17 -9.75
#